data_AF-A0A257DFF2-F1
#
_entry.id   AF-A0A257DFF2-F1
#
_cell.length_a   1.000
_cell.length_b   1.000
_cell.length_c   1.000
_cell.angle_alpha   90.00
_cell.angle_beta   90.00
_cell.angle_gamma   90.00
#
_symmetry.space_group_name_H-M   'P 1'
#
loop_
_entity.id
_entity.type
_entity.pdbx_description
1 polymer ?
#
loop_
_entity_poly.entity_id
_entity_poly.type
_entity_poly.pdbx_seq_one_letter_code
_entity_poly.pdbx_strand_id
1 'polypeptide(L)'
;MNTQDAKRVLQTALICAREPLTIRDMRTLFAGEIDADIIRGLLDELVREWEGEGVELMAVSTGWRFQSRPEMREYLDRLNPEKPPKYSRAVMETLAIIAYRQPVTRGDIEDIRGVTVAAQIIKQLEDRGWIEAIGYRETPGRPALLATTRQFLDDLGLSSLQQLPLMPSGASPQASFDDLLAVAPVDDSTLALELLPDPAADAAPMERPNESQS
;
A
#
# COMPACT_ATOMS: atom_id res chain seq x y z
N MET A 1 22.32 32.88 -3.61
CA MET A 1 20.87 33.08 -3.80
C MET A 1 20.22 33.46 -2.46
N ASN A 2 19.17 34.29 -2.44
CA ASN A 2 18.45 34.58 -1.18
C ASN A 2 17.56 33.37 -0.80
N THR A 3 17.36 33.14 0.49
CA THR A 3 16.53 32.06 1.07
C THR A 3 15.11 32.05 0.49
N GLN A 4 14.53 33.23 0.25
CA GLN A 4 13.18 33.33 -0.31
C GLN A 4 13.12 32.92 -1.79
N ASP A 5 14.17 33.17 -2.57
CA ASP A 5 14.25 32.71 -3.96
C ASP A 5 14.47 31.20 -4.02
N ALA A 6 15.30 30.65 -3.12
CA ALA A 6 15.47 29.21 -2.99
C ALA A 6 14.15 28.51 -2.64
N LYS A 7 13.36 29.06 -1.72
CA LYS A 7 12.04 28.53 -1.38
C LYS A 7 11.08 28.50 -2.58
N ARG A 8 11.04 29.58 -3.38
CA ARG A 8 10.23 29.64 -4.60
C ARG A 8 10.65 28.59 -5.64
N VAL A 9 11.96 28.38 -5.80
CA VAL A 9 12.50 27.34 -6.69
C VAL A 9 12.07 25.95 -6.20
N LEU A 10 12.23 25.64 -4.91
CA LEU A 10 11.79 24.37 -4.33
C LEU A 10 10.29 24.13 -4.53
N GLN A 11 9.47 25.12 -4.18
CA GLN A 11 8.02 25.06 -4.33
C GLN A 11 7.62 24.76 -5.78
N THR A 12 8.22 25.48 -6.72
CA THR A 12 7.93 25.31 -8.15
C THR A 12 8.35 23.92 -8.64
N ALA A 13 9.54 23.47 -8.25
CA ALA A 13 10.03 22.15 -8.60
C ALA A 13 9.12 21.04 -8.06
N LEU A 14 8.69 21.12 -6.80
CA LEU A 14 7.82 20.15 -6.15
C LEU A 14 6.41 20.11 -6.75
N ILE A 15 5.87 21.26 -7.19
CA ILE A 15 4.55 21.32 -7.86
C ILE A 15 4.62 20.74 -9.28
N CYS A 16 5.73 20.96 -9.99
CA CYS A 16 5.90 20.47 -11.36
C CYS A 16 6.40 19.02 -11.43
N ALA A 17 6.93 18.48 -10.34
CA ALA A 17 7.45 17.12 -10.30
C ALA A 17 6.33 16.09 -10.44
N ARG A 18 6.57 15.07 -11.28
CA ARG A 18 5.67 13.91 -11.41
C ARG A 18 5.90 12.85 -10.34
N GLU A 19 7.11 12.80 -9.80
CA GLU A 19 7.55 11.83 -8.80
C GLU A 19 8.08 12.58 -7.56
N PRO A 20 8.07 11.95 -6.37
CA PRO A 20 8.66 12.55 -5.18
C PRO A 20 10.12 12.94 -5.38
N LEU A 21 10.50 14.13 -4.94
CA LEU A 21 11.87 14.62 -5.03
C LEU A 21 12.64 14.29 -3.75
N THR A 22 13.82 13.70 -3.89
CA THR A 22 14.70 13.52 -2.73
C THR A 22 15.39 14.83 -2.36
N ILE A 23 15.90 14.94 -1.13
CA ILE A 23 16.76 16.07 -0.73
C ILE A 23 17.97 16.18 -1.67
N ARG A 24 18.50 15.04 -2.15
CA ARG A 24 19.61 15.03 -3.10
C ARG A 24 19.20 15.69 -4.41
N ASP A 25 18.04 15.35 -4.97
CA ASP A 25 17.55 15.94 -6.23
C ASP A 25 17.32 17.44 -6.06
N MET A 26 16.71 17.85 -4.93
CA MET A 26 16.51 19.26 -4.60
C MET A 26 17.83 20.04 -4.50
N ARG A 27 18.91 19.43 -3.97
CA ARG A 27 20.24 20.07 -3.95
C ARG A 27 20.81 20.32 -5.34
N THR A 28 20.49 19.46 -6.32
CA THR A 28 20.98 19.63 -7.70
C THR A 28 20.41 20.90 -8.36
N LEU A 29 19.21 21.34 -7.96
CA LEU A 29 18.59 22.59 -8.43
C LEU A 29 19.42 23.83 -8.09
N PHE A 30 20.29 23.71 -7.08
CA PHE A 30 21.13 24.78 -6.56
C PHE A 30 22.62 24.54 -6.81
N ALA A 31 22.98 23.62 -7.71
CA ALA A 31 24.36 23.22 -7.96
C ALA A 31 25.16 22.84 -6.68
N GLY A 32 24.46 22.38 -5.64
CA GLY A 32 25.05 22.04 -4.35
C GLY A 32 25.40 23.23 -3.44
N GLU A 33 25.10 24.48 -3.83
CA GLU A 33 25.35 25.68 -3.02
C GLU A 33 24.51 25.74 -1.75
N ILE A 34 23.39 25.02 -1.72
CA ILE A 34 22.49 24.93 -0.58
C ILE A 34 22.65 23.58 0.12
N ASP A 35 22.88 23.65 1.43
CA ASP A 35 23.02 22.49 2.28
C ASP A 35 21.68 21.79 2.54
N ALA A 36 21.78 20.49 2.83
CA ALA A 36 20.61 19.65 3.11
C ALA A 36 19.78 20.17 4.30
N ASP A 37 20.43 20.72 5.33
CA ASP A 37 19.73 21.24 6.51
C ASP A 37 18.92 22.50 6.19
N ILE A 38 19.44 23.36 5.31
CA ILE A 38 18.70 24.54 4.84
C ILE A 38 17.48 24.09 4.03
N ILE A 39 17.64 23.11 3.15
CA ILE A 39 16.51 22.56 2.38
C ILE A 39 15.45 21.98 3.32
N ARG A 40 15.83 21.22 4.35
CA ARG A 40 14.88 20.69 5.34
C ARG A 40 14.11 21.82 6.04
N GLY A 41 14.83 22.86 6.49
CA GLY A 41 14.17 24.03 7.09
C GLY A 41 13.19 24.73 6.15
N LEU A 42 13.55 24.86 4.87
CA LEU A 42 12.67 25.42 3.85
C LEU A 42 11.43 24.55 3.58
N LEU A 43 11.59 23.22 3.60
CA LEU A 43 10.48 22.29 3.45
C LEU A 43 9.53 22.38 4.65
N ASP A 44 10.05 22.47 5.88
CA ASP A 44 9.24 22.65 7.08
C ASP A 44 8.45 23.98 7.05
N GLU A 45 9.05 25.05 6.54
CA GLU A 45 8.35 26.30 6.28
C GLU A 45 7.23 26.12 5.24
N LEU A 46 7.50 25.46 4.12
CA LEU A 46 6.50 25.21 3.08
C LEU A 46 5.35 24.34 3.58
N VAL A 47 5.61 23.34 4.43
CA VAL A 47 4.55 22.54 5.06
C VAL A 47 3.60 23.44 5.84
N ARG A 48 4.13 24.35 6.66
CA ARG A 48 3.33 25.28 7.47
C ARG A 48 2.58 26.31 6.63
N GLU A 49 3.19 26.80 5.55
CA GLU A 49 2.56 27.77 4.65
C GLU A 49 1.36 27.17 3.90
N TRP A 50 1.35 25.86 3.68
CA TRP A 50 0.27 25.13 3.00
C TRP A 50 -0.67 24.41 3.98
N GLU A 51 -0.61 24.74 5.27
CA GLU A 51 -1.63 24.33 6.22
C GLU A 51 -2.97 25.00 5.88
N GLY A 52 -4.03 24.20 5.76
CA GLY A 52 -5.38 24.67 5.43
C GLY A 52 -5.67 24.84 3.93
N GLU A 53 -4.68 24.72 3.06
CA GLU A 53 -4.89 24.70 1.60
C GLU A 53 -5.38 23.32 1.12
N GLY A 54 -6.04 23.26 -0.04
CA GLY A 54 -6.54 21.99 -0.60
C GLY A 54 -5.44 21.00 -1.05
N VAL A 55 -4.20 21.46 -1.11
CA VAL A 55 -2.99 20.69 -1.43
C VAL A 55 -2.03 20.78 -0.26
N GLU A 56 -1.32 19.70 0.04
CA GLU A 56 -0.33 19.65 1.11
C GLU A 56 1.02 19.10 0.62
N LEU A 57 2.09 19.56 1.25
CA LEU A 57 3.43 19.03 1.05
C LEU A 57 3.65 17.88 2.04
N MET A 58 3.97 16.69 1.54
CA MET A 58 4.15 15.49 2.35
C MET A 58 5.51 14.81 2.08
N ALA A 59 6.12 14.30 3.16
CA ALA A 59 7.28 13.43 3.09
C ALA A 59 6.84 11.97 3.00
N VAL A 60 7.23 11.30 1.91
CA VAL A 60 7.04 9.87 1.65
C VAL A 60 8.38 9.13 1.69
N SER A 61 8.36 7.81 1.61
CA SER A 61 9.58 7.00 1.74
C SER A 61 10.61 7.28 0.64
N THR A 62 10.15 7.67 -0.55
CA THR A 62 11.01 8.03 -1.69
C THR A 62 11.35 9.51 -1.82
N GLY A 63 10.76 10.41 -1.02
CA GLY A 63 11.07 11.84 -1.11
C GLY A 63 9.94 12.75 -0.64
N TRP A 64 9.87 13.94 -1.22
CA TRP A 64 8.85 14.96 -0.92
C TRP A 64 8.00 15.23 -2.15
N ARG A 65 6.68 15.37 -1.96
CA ARG A 65 5.75 15.72 -3.04
C ARG A 65 4.59 16.56 -2.54
N PHE A 66 3.98 17.33 -3.44
CA PHE A 66 2.64 17.87 -3.21
C PHE A 66 1.58 16.82 -3.55
N GLN A 67 0.53 16.76 -2.75
CA GLN A 67 -0.64 15.93 -3.00
C GLN A 67 -1.92 16.65 -2.56
N SER A 68 -3.06 16.29 -3.15
CA SER A 68 -4.35 16.81 -2.68
C SER A 68 -4.69 16.26 -1.31
N ARG A 69 -5.35 17.08 -0.47
CA ARG A 69 -5.87 16.61 0.82
C ARG A 69 -6.99 15.58 0.60
N PRO A 70 -7.15 14.60 1.51
CA PRO A 70 -8.21 13.60 1.43
C PRO A 70 -9.62 14.20 1.29
N GLU A 71 -9.87 15.34 1.95
CA GLU A 71 -11.13 16.09 1.90
C GLU A 71 -11.51 16.53 0.47
N MET A 72 -10.52 16.72 -0.41
CA MET A 72 -10.77 17.14 -1.80
C MET A 72 -11.21 15.98 -2.71
N ARG A 73 -11.10 14.72 -2.25
CA ARG A 73 -11.34 13.53 -3.07
C ARG A 73 -12.75 13.47 -3.64
N GLU A 74 -13.78 13.78 -2.84
CA GLU A 74 -15.18 13.74 -3.30
C GLU A 74 -15.43 14.61 -4.54
N TYR A 75 -14.68 15.71 -4.65
CA TYR A 75 -14.76 16.62 -5.79
C TYR A 75 -13.87 16.16 -6.95
N LEU A 76 -12.64 15.71 -6.66
CA LEU A 76 -11.66 15.29 -7.66
C LEU A 76 -12.04 13.99 -8.38
N ASP A 77 -12.75 13.07 -7.71
CA ASP A 77 -13.26 11.83 -8.31
C ASP A 77 -14.20 12.10 -9.50
N ARG A 78 -14.83 13.28 -9.55
CA ARG A 78 -15.69 13.69 -10.66
C ARG A 78 -14.92 13.95 -11.95
N LEU A 79 -13.61 14.24 -11.85
CA LEU A 79 -12.74 14.52 -12.99
C LEU A 79 -12.30 13.23 -13.70
N ASN A 80 -12.19 12.12 -12.97
CA ASN A 80 -11.78 10.83 -13.51
C ASN A 80 -12.72 9.71 -13.01
N PRO A 81 -13.85 9.49 -13.70
CA PRO A 81 -14.91 8.60 -13.23
C PRO A 81 -14.55 7.11 -13.27
N GLU A 82 -13.44 6.73 -13.90
CA GLU A 82 -12.88 5.39 -13.78
C GLU A 82 -12.35 5.20 -12.36
N LYS A 83 -13.19 4.58 -11.52
CA LYS A 83 -12.81 4.24 -10.15
C LYS A 83 -11.61 3.29 -10.20
N PRO A 84 -10.53 3.56 -9.45
CA PRO A 84 -9.44 2.62 -9.34
C PRO A 84 -9.95 1.25 -8.86
N PRO A 85 -9.30 0.14 -9.27
CA PRO A 85 -9.69 -1.19 -8.85
C PRO A 85 -9.74 -1.26 -7.32
N LYS A 86 -10.93 -1.56 -6.79
CA LYS A 86 -11.13 -1.73 -5.34
C LYS A 86 -10.52 -3.07 -4.90
N TYR A 87 -9.83 -3.08 -3.77
CA TYR A 87 -9.30 -4.30 -3.17
C TYR A 87 -10.33 -4.91 -2.22
N SER A 88 -10.44 -6.25 -2.20
CA SER A 88 -11.35 -6.92 -1.27
C SER A 88 -10.81 -6.87 0.16
N ARG A 89 -11.71 -7.08 1.12
CA ARG A 89 -11.36 -7.16 2.55
C ARG A 89 -10.27 -8.20 2.83
N ALA A 90 -10.34 -9.36 2.17
CA ALA A 90 -9.35 -10.42 2.32
C ALA A 90 -7.94 -9.99 1.84
N VAL A 91 -7.87 -9.18 0.78
CA VAL A 91 -6.59 -8.61 0.28
C VAL A 91 -6.01 -7.65 1.30
N MET A 92 -6.82 -6.72 1.81
CA MET A 92 -6.34 -5.71 2.77
C MET A 92 -5.96 -6.31 4.12
N GLU A 93 -6.67 -7.33 4.60
CA GLU A 93 -6.27 -8.09 5.80
C GLU A 93 -4.93 -8.79 5.64
N THR A 94 -4.73 -9.43 4.48
CA THR A 94 -3.48 -10.12 4.17
C THR A 94 -2.32 -9.14 4.14
N LEU A 95 -2.50 -7.99 3.49
CA LEU A 95 -1.52 -6.90 3.46
C LEU A 95 -1.21 -6.36 4.86
N ALA A 96 -2.24 -6.13 5.69
CA ALA A 96 -2.06 -5.64 7.05
C ALA A 96 -1.22 -6.61 7.89
N ILE A 97 -1.49 -7.93 7.80
CA ILE A 97 -0.68 -8.93 8.51
C ILE A 97 0.78 -8.87 8.07
N ILE A 98 1.04 -8.78 6.76
CA ILE A 98 2.39 -8.65 6.23
C ILE A 98 3.06 -7.38 6.79
N ALA A 99 2.40 -6.23 6.71
CA ALA A 99 2.96 -4.95 7.18
C ALA A 99 3.33 -4.96 8.68
N TYR A 100 2.50 -5.56 9.54
CA TYR A 100 2.75 -5.57 10.99
C TYR A 100 3.59 -6.75 11.50
N ARG A 101 3.75 -7.82 10.73
CA ARG A 101 4.41 -9.06 11.17
C ARG A 101 5.60 -9.48 10.34
N GLN A 102 5.91 -8.77 9.26
CA GLN A 102 7.04 -9.09 8.40
C GLN A 102 8.35 -9.30 9.17
N PRO A 103 9.19 -10.25 8.74
CA PRO A 103 8.98 -11.13 7.59
C PRO A 103 8.07 -12.34 7.90
N VAL A 104 7.07 -12.58 7.05
CA VAL A 104 6.09 -13.67 7.22
C VAL A 104 6.00 -14.58 6.01
N THR A 105 5.67 -15.85 6.21
CA THR A 105 5.35 -16.80 5.15
C THR A 105 3.84 -16.86 4.89
N ARG A 106 3.43 -17.44 3.75
CA ARG A 106 1.99 -17.67 3.49
C ARG A 106 1.32 -18.48 4.61
N GLY A 107 2.02 -19.48 5.14
CA GLY A 107 1.52 -20.30 6.26
C GLY A 107 1.30 -19.46 7.52
N ASP A 108 2.24 -18.58 7.88
CA ASP A 108 2.06 -17.72 9.06
C ASP A 108 0.83 -16.79 8.91
N ILE A 109 0.57 -16.32 7.69
CA ILE A 109 -0.60 -15.48 7.41
C ILE A 109 -1.90 -16.31 7.57
N GLU A 110 -1.93 -17.53 7.04
CA GLU A 110 -3.06 -18.45 7.18
C GLU A 110 -3.33 -18.78 8.65
N ASP A 111 -2.28 -19.04 9.44
CA ASP A 111 -2.37 -19.32 10.88
C ASP A 111 -2.96 -18.13 11.66
N ILE A 112 -2.59 -16.89 11.29
CA ILE A 112 -3.12 -15.68 11.92
C ILE A 112 -4.58 -15.41 11.51
N ARG A 113 -4.93 -15.64 10.23
CA ARG A 113 -6.30 -15.40 9.73
C ARG A 113 -7.28 -16.52 10.09
N GLY A 114 -6.79 -17.71 10.37
CA GLY A 114 -7.61 -18.91 10.57
C GLY A 114 -8.30 -19.42 9.29
N VAL A 115 -7.94 -18.87 8.12
CA VAL A 115 -8.49 -19.26 6.80
C VAL A 115 -7.38 -19.28 5.76
N THR A 116 -7.53 -20.15 4.76
CA THR A 116 -6.59 -20.27 3.63
C THR A 116 -6.51 -18.95 2.85
N VAL A 117 -5.30 -18.55 2.49
CA VAL A 117 -5.06 -17.36 1.65
C VAL A 117 -4.92 -17.81 0.21
N ALA A 118 -5.82 -17.32 -0.65
CA ALA A 118 -5.74 -17.61 -2.08
C ALA A 118 -4.42 -17.07 -2.67
N ALA A 119 -3.71 -17.89 -3.47
CA ALA A 119 -2.45 -17.50 -4.08
C ALA A 119 -2.58 -16.24 -4.97
N GLN A 120 -3.77 -15.99 -5.52
CA GLN A 120 -4.07 -14.79 -6.29
C GLN A 120 -3.96 -13.50 -5.47
N ILE A 121 -4.25 -13.53 -4.16
CA ILE A 121 -4.13 -12.36 -3.29
C ILE A 121 -2.67 -11.94 -3.16
N ILE A 122 -1.79 -12.91 -2.89
CA ILE A 122 -0.34 -12.65 -2.79
C ILE A 122 0.18 -12.12 -4.12
N LYS A 123 -0.18 -12.77 -5.22
CA LYS A 123 0.22 -12.32 -6.56
C LYS A 123 -0.28 -10.91 -6.88
N GLN A 124 -1.52 -10.57 -6.52
CA GLN A 124 -2.08 -9.25 -6.73
C GLN A 124 -1.30 -8.16 -5.96
N LEU A 125 -0.88 -8.46 -4.73
CA LEU A 125 -0.07 -7.55 -3.91
C LEU A 125 1.36 -7.41 -4.45
N GLU A 126 1.95 -8.49 -4.97
CA GLU A 126 3.26 -8.49 -5.65
C GLU A 126 3.21 -7.71 -6.98
N ASP A 127 2.20 -7.96 -7.82
CA ASP A 127 2.00 -7.29 -9.11
C ASP A 127 1.79 -5.77 -8.93
N ARG A 128 1.14 -5.35 -7.83
CA ARG A 128 1.00 -3.94 -7.45
C ARG A 128 2.29 -3.33 -6.91
N GLY A 129 3.27 -4.18 -6.60
CA GLY A 129 4.55 -3.81 -6.01
C GLY A 129 4.47 -3.48 -4.52
N TRP A 130 3.41 -3.87 -3.81
CA TRP A 130 3.26 -3.57 -2.38
C TRP A 130 4.03 -4.53 -1.48
N ILE A 131 4.23 -5.77 -1.93
CA ILE A 131 5.01 -6.77 -1.21
C ILE A 131 6.03 -7.41 -2.13
N GLU A 132 7.08 -7.98 -1.53
CA GLU A 132 8.09 -8.75 -2.23
C GLU A 132 8.58 -9.93 -1.37
N ALA A 133 9.11 -10.96 -2.02
CA ALA A 133 9.78 -12.07 -1.36
C ALA A 133 11.25 -11.70 -1.06
N ILE A 134 11.58 -11.52 0.22
CA ILE A 134 12.93 -11.12 0.67
C ILE A 134 13.85 -12.31 0.99
N GLY A 135 13.35 -13.54 0.86
CA GLY A 135 14.10 -14.76 1.16
C GLY A 135 13.20 -15.98 1.34
N TYR A 136 13.77 -17.06 1.87
CA TYR A 136 13.06 -18.32 2.13
C TYR A 136 13.39 -18.84 3.53
N ARG A 137 12.39 -19.38 4.22
CA ARG A 137 12.58 -19.99 5.55
C ARG A 137 13.23 -21.37 5.43
N GLU A 138 14.17 -21.68 6.32
CA GLU A 138 14.86 -22.99 6.36
C GLU A 138 14.02 -24.08 7.06
N THR A 139 12.80 -24.30 6.56
CA THR A 139 11.87 -25.35 7.01
C THR A 139 11.49 -26.25 5.83
N PRO A 140 10.89 -27.43 6.07
CA PRO A 140 10.39 -28.28 4.99
C PRO A 140 9.47 -27.50 4.05
N GLY A 141 9.69 -27.63 2.74
CA GLY A 141 8.98 -26.88 1.70
C GLY A 141 9.56 -25.49 1.37
N ARG A 142 10.53 -25.00 2.17
CA ARG A 142 11.23 -23.71 1.97
C ARG A 142 10.29 -22.57 1.54
N PRO A 143 9.29 -22.20 2.36
CA PRO A 143 8.33 -21.17 1.98
C PRO A 143 9.00 -19.79 1.89
N ALA A 144 8.51 -18.96 0.96
CA ALA A 144 8.97 -17.59 0.77
C ALA A 144 8.63 -16.70 1.97
N LEU A 145 9.53 -15.79 2.32
CA LEU A 145 9.35 -14.74 3.32
C LEU A 145 8.95 -13.44 2.63
N LEU A 146 7.75 -12.97 2.93
CA LEU A 146 7.13 -11.77 2.38
C LEU A 146 7.36 -10.57 3.29
N ALA A 147 7.59 -9.41 2.67
CA ALA A 147 7.68 -8.11 3.32
C ALA A 147 7.12 -7.00 2.41
N THR A 148 6.74 -5.87 2.99
CA THR A 148 6.28 -4.67 2.25
C THR A 148 7.44 -3.93 1.61
N THR A 149 7.17 -3.28 0.48
CA THR A 149 8.15 -2.49 -0.27
C THR A 149 8.10 -0.99 0.08
N ARG A 150 8.97 -0.19 -0.55
CA ARG A 150 8.87 1.28 -0.52
C ARG A 150 7.64 1.81 -1.28
N GLN A 151 7.25 1.14 -2.36
CA GLN A 151 6.05 1.54 -3.11
C GLN A 151 4.80 1.46 -2.24
N PHE A 152 4.71 0.45 -1.38
CA PHE A 152 3.64 0.38 -0.37
C PHE A 152 3.63 1.63 0.52
N LEU A 153 4.79 2.03 1.07
CA LEU A 153 4.88 3.22 1.91
C LEU A 153 4.48 4.49 1.15
N ASP A 154 4.95 4.65 -0.09
CA ASP A 154 4.65 5.84 -0.90
C ASP A 154 3.17 5.96 -1.28
N ASP A 155 2.53 4.83 -1.55
CA ASP A 155 1.10 4.78 -1.87
C ASP A 155 0.23 5.07 -0.65
N LEU A 156 0.68 4.67 0.55
CA LEU A 156 0.03 5.01 1.82
C LEU A 156 0.42 6.41 2.33
N GLY A 157 1.31 7.13 1.65
CA GLY A 157 1.79 8.44 2.11
C GLY A 157 2.65 8.38 3.37
N LEU A 158 3.29 7.24 3.63
CA LEU A 158 4.14 7.00 4.79
C LEU A 158 5.62 7.17 4.42
N SER A 159 6.38 7.75 5.34
CA SER A 159 7.84 7.81 5.24
C SER A 159 8.52 6.53 5.74
N SER A 160 7.87 5.82 6.67
CA SER A 160 8.41 4.62 7.31
C SER A 160 7.32 3.75 7.93
N LEU A 161 7.62 2.47 8.15
CA LEU A 161 6.69 1.51 8.78
C LEU A 161 6.35 1.88 10.23
N GLN A 162 7.18 2.66 10.90
CA GLN A 162 6.94 3.12 12.28
C GLN A 162 5.75 4.10 12.37
N GLN A 163 5.33 4.68 11.24
CA GLN A 163 4.16 5.54 11.17
C GLN A 163 2.85 4.75 10.99
N LEU A 164 2.92 3.42 10.85
CA LEU A 164 1.72 2.60 10.86
C LEU A 164 1.04 2.71 12.24
N PRO A 165 -0.27 2.99 12.31
CA PRO A 165 -1.02 3.01 13.56
C PRO A 165 -0.82 1.73 14.35
N LEU A 166 -0.68 1.89 15.67
CA LEU A 166 -0.53 0.77 16.58
C LEU A 166 -1.78 -0.12 16.49
N MET A 167 -1.60 -1.42 16.26
CA MET A 167 -2.72 -2.37 16.34
C MET A 167 -3.22 -2.42 17.79
N PRO A 168 -4.48 -2.03 18.08
CA PRO A 168 -5.03 -2.16 19.41
C PRO A 168 -4.96 -3.62 19.84
N SER A 169 -4.53 -3.86 21.08
CA SER A 169 -4.52 -5.20 21.65
C SER A 169 -5.96 -5.73 21.72
N GLY A 170 -6.33 -6.62 20.79
CA GLY A 170 -7.68 -7.20 20.69
C GLY A 170 -8.58 -6.59 19.60
N ALA A 171 -8.10 -5.61 18.83
CA ALA A 171 -8.82 -5.18 17.62
C ALA A 171 -8.45 -6.09 16.45
N SER A 172 -9.42 -6.35 15.57
CA SER A 172 -9.14 -6.91 14.26
C SER A 172 -8.18 -5.95 13.51
N PRO A 173 -7.22 -6.45 12.70
CA PRO A 173 -6.33 -5.63 11.89
C PRO A 173 -7.06 -4.57 11.04
N GLN A 174 -8.36 -4.78 10.82
CA GLN A 174 -9.29 -3.90 10.12
C GLN A 174 -9.39 -2.50 10.73
N ALA A 175 -9.63 -2.34 12.03
CA ALA A 175 -9.93 -1.02 12.59
C ALA A 175 -8.76 -0.03 12.44
N SER A 176 -7.53 -0.54 12.46
CA SER A 176 -6.30 0.25 12.30
C SER A 176 -5.95 0.52 10.84
N PHE A 177 -6.33 -0.40 9.94
CA PHE A 177 -6.03 -0.27 8.53
C PHE A 177 -7.10 0.53 7.77
N ASP A 178 -8.35 0.53 8.23
CA ASP A 178 -9.43 1.35 7.66
C ASP A 178 -9.20 2.85 7.91
N ASP A 179 -8.63 3.23 9.07
CA ASP A 179 -8.20 4.61 9.34
C ASP A 179 -7.03 5.07 8.41
N LEU A 180 -6.13 4.16 8.05
CA LEU A 180 -5.09 4.43 7.04
C LEU A 180 -5.64 4.46 5.61
N LEU A 181 -6.60 3.58 5.33
CA LEU A 181 -7.25 3.42 4.04
C LEU A 181 -8.49 4.30 3.90
N ALA A 182 -8.80 5.22 4.81
CA ALA A 182 -9.63 6.38 4.46
C ALA A 182 -9.00 7.16 3.27
N VAL A 183 -7.74 6.85 2.93
CA VAL A 183 -6.98 7.28 1.75
C VAL A 183 -7.13 6.33 0.52
N ALA A 184 -7.79 5.18 0.60
CA ALA A 184 -8.00 4.22 -0.51
C ALA A 184 -9.42 3.60 -0.51
N PRO A 185 -10.01 3.23 -1.66
CA PRO A 185 -11.41 2.83 -1.70
C PRO A 185 -11.60 1.41 -1.16
N VAL A 186 -12.17 1.27 0.05
CA VAL A 186 -12.66 0.00 0.61
C VAL A 186 -14.19 0.09 0.74
N ASP A 187 -14.91 -0.94 0.30
CA ASP A 187 -16.36 -1.02 0.48
C ASP A 187 -16.74 -2.47 0.81
N ASP A 188 -17.43 -2.65 1.94
CA ASP A 188 -17.72 -3.89 2.68
C ASP A 188 -18.75 -4.80 1.98
N SER A 189 -19.06 -4.51 0.71
CA SER A 189 -20.19 -5.07 -0.03
C SER A 189 -19.88 -6.37 -0.80
N THR A 190 -18.64 -6.86 -0.80
CA THR A 190 -18.26 -8.08 -1.55
C THR A 190 -18.57 -9.41 -0.83
N LEU A 191 -19.18 -9.35 0.36
CA LEU A 191 -19.56 -10.54 1.14
C LEU A 191 -20.49 -11.52 0.39
N ALA A 192 -21.13 -11.11 -0.71
CA ALA A 192 -22.13 -11.92 -1.41
C ALA A 192 -21.60 -12.77 -2.58
N LEU A 193 -20.35 -12.62 -3.04
CA LEU A 193 -19.88 -13.27 -4.28
C LEU A 193 -18.90 -14.44 -4.10
N GLU A 194 -18.41 -14.73 -2.89
CA GLU A 194 -17.41 -15.81 -2.67
C GLU A 194 -17.99 -17.13 -2.13
N LEU A 195 -19.28 -17.38 -2.28
CA LEU A 195 -19.93 -18.64 -1.89
C LEU A 195 -20.44 -19.48 -3.07
N LEU A 196 -19.89 -19.32 -4.27
CA LEU A 196 -20.12 -20.31 -5.32
C LEU A 196 -19.22 -21.53 -5.06
N PRO A 197 -19.77 -22.72 -4.73
CA PRO A 197 -18.98 -23.93 -4.67
C PRO A 197 -18.39 -24.21 -6.06
N ASP A 198 -17.15 -24.69 -6.07
CA ASP A 198 -16.44 -25.14 -7.26
C ASP A 198 -17.29 -26.19 -8.01
N PRO A 199 -17.74 -25.93 -9.25
CA PRO A 199 -18.53 -26.90 -10.01
C PRO A 199 -17.72 -28.14 -10.45
N ALA A 200 -16.42 -28.21 -10.12
CA ALA A 200 -15.56 -29.33 -10.48
C ALA A 200 -15.38 -30.41 -9.39
N ALA A 201 -16.02 -30.28 -8.22
CA ALA A 201 -15.77 -31.19 -7.09
C ALA A 201 -16.74 -32.38 -6.95
N ASP A 202 -17.82 -32.49 -7.76
CA ASP A 202 -18.80 -33.58 -7.64
C ASP A 202 -18.97 -34.42 -8.93
N ALA A 203 -17.85 -34.87 -9.48
CA ALA A 203 -17.84 -35.99 -10.42
C ALA A 203 -17.26 -37.23 -9.71
N ALA A 204 -18.08 -37.86 -8.87
CA ALA A 204 -17.80 -39.19 -8.36
C ALA A 204 -17.65 -40.19 -9.54
N PRO A 205 -16.73 -41.17 -9.47
CA PRO A 205 -16.58 -42.16 -10.54
C PRO A 205 -17.78 -43.11 -10.52
N MET A 206 -18.59 -43.11 -11.58
CA MET A 206 -19.59 -44.16 -11.78
C MET A 206 -18.90 -45.52 -11.94
N GLU A 207 -19.08 -46.38 -10.95
CA GLU A 207 -18.83 -47.82 -11.04
C GLU A 207 -19.66 -48.42 -12.18
N ARG A 208 -19.00 -49.12 -13.11
CA ARG A 208 -19.68 -49.88 -14.16
C ARG A 208 -20.20 -51.20 -13.58
N PRO A 209 -21.50 -51.54 -13.70
CA PRO A 209 -21.97 -52.86 -13.34
C PRO A 209 -21.47 -53.91 -14.33
N ASN A 210 -20.95 -54.98 -13.76
CA ASN A 210 -20.60 -56.24 -14.41
C ASN A 210 -21.88 -57.00 -14.76
N GLU A 211 -22.14 -57.27 -16.05
CA GLU A 211 -23.07 -58.34 -16.44
C GLU A 211 -22.39 -59.26 -17.46
N SER A 212 -22.16 -60.48 -16.99
CA SER A 212 -21.85 -61.66 -17.77
C SER A 212 -23.16 -62.40 -18.09
N GLN A 213 -23.16 -63.11 -19.22
CA GLN A 213 -24.05 -64.23 -19.60
C GLN A 213 -25.44 -63.88 -20.16
N SER A 214 -25.62 -64.07 -21.48
CA SER A 214 -26.13 -65.33 -22.06
C SER A 214 -25.93 -65.34 -23.57
#